data_AF-X1JXF8-F1
#
_entry.id   AF-X1JXF8-F1
#
_cell.length_a   1.000
_cell.length_b   1.000
_cell.length_c   1.000
_cell.angle_alpha   90.00
_cell.angle_beta   90.00
_cell.angle_gamma   90.00
#
_symmetry.space_group_name_H-M   'P 1'
#
loop_
_entity.id
_entity.type
_entity.pdbx_description
1 polymer ?
#
loop_
_entity_poly.entity_id
_entity_poly.type
_entity_poly.pdbx_seq_one_letter_code
_entity_poly.pdbx_strand_id
1 'polypeptide(L)'
;EPHNWLLDLISNLGWHKLGFEAEHLSFAAHHQLAETIKGKQLNLELIPTTNLAEHLRSIKEPEELELIMKAVELTDAAFEQAKAIIHPGVTEKEIAWEIEKFLRRNGSEGVPFEIIVASGLNSALPHAKPTERIRLPPP
;
A
#
# COMPACT_ATOMS: atom_id res chain seq x y z
N GLU A 1 -11.77 -7.06 -29.37
CA GLU A 1 -11.88 -6.52 -28.00
C GLU A 1 -10.51 -6.52 -27.34
N PRO A 2 -10.12 -5.48 -26.60
CA PRO A 2 -8.76 -5.30 -26.06
C PRO A 2 -8.35 -6.34 -24.99
N HIS A 3 -9.19 -7.32 -24.68
CA HIS A 3 -9.05 -8.19 -23.50
C HIS A 3 -8.53 -9.61 -23.78
N ASN A 4 -8.16 -9.97 -25.01
CA ASN A 4 -7.76 -11.35 -25.33
C ASN A 4 -6.26 -11.61 -25.46
N TRP A 5 -5.43 -10.58 -25.32
CA TRP A 5 -3.98 -10.69 -25.50
C TRP A 5 -3.35 -11.76 -24.59
N LEU A 6 -3.86 -11.91 -23.36
CA LEU A 6 -3.33 -12.88 -22.39
C LEU A 6 -3.57 -14.32 -22.86
N LEU A 7 -4.78 -14.64 -23.31
CA LEU A 7 -5.12 -15.98 -23.79
C LEU A 7 -4.40 -16.29 -25.11
N ASP A 8 -4.26 -15.30 -25.98
CA ASP A 8 -3.53 -15.45 -27.24
C ASP A 8 -2.03 -15.68 -26.96
N LEU A 9 -1.45 -14.96 -25.99
CA LEU A 9 -0.07 -15.16 -25.53
C LEU A 9 0.14 -16.57 -24.96
N ILE A 10 -0.73 -17.01 -24.05
CA ILE A 10 -0.67 -18.34 -23.42
C ILE A 10 -0.74 -19.44 -24.48
N SER A 11 -1.65 -19.28 -25.45
CA SER A 11 -1.82 -20.23 -26.55
C SER A 11 -0.58 -20.28 -27.44
N ASN A 12 -0.01 -19.11 -27.79
CA ASN A 12 1.21 -19.01 -28.60
C ASN A 12 2.44 -19.60 -27.90
N LEU A 13 2.50 -19.53 -26.57
CA LEU A 13 3.58 -20.11 -25.76
C LEU A 13 3.35 -21.61 -25.46
N GLY A 14 2.19 -22.17 -25.83
CA GLY A 14 1.87 -23.58 -25.59
C GLY A 14 1.70 -23.93 -24.12
N TRP A 15 1.30 -22.97 -23.29
CA TRP A 15 1.08 -23.21 -21.86
C TRP A 15 -0.31 -23.77 -21.59
N HIS A 16 -0.38 -24.81 -20.76
CA HIS A 16 -1.63 -25.48 -20.38
C HIS A 16 -2.04 -25.24 -18.93
N LYS A 17 -1.19 -24.57 -18.15
CA LYS A 17 -1.40 -24.27 -16.74
C LYS A 17 -1.06 -22.81 -16.50
N LEU A 18 -1.99 -22.05 -15.94
CA LEU A 18 -1.80 -20.66 -15.56
C LEU A 18 -2.03 -20.50 -14.06
N GLY A 19 -0.96 -20.18 -13.33
CA GLY A 19 -1.08 -19.75 -11.94
C GLY A 19 -1.70 -18.36 -11.83
N PHE A 20 -2.54 -18.15 -10.84
CA PHE A 20 -3.05 -16.82 -10.48
C PHE A 20 -3.03 -16.61 -8.96
N GLU A 21 -2.92 -15.36 -8.53
CA GLU A 21 -2.93 -15.01 -7.11
C GLU A 21 -4.38 -15.00 -6.59
N ALA A 22 -4.77 -16.07 -5.89
CA ALA A 22 -6.16 -16.30 -5.49
C ALA A 22 -6.68 -15.27 -4.47
N GLU A 23 -5.78 -14.62 -3.74
CA GLU A 23 -6.10 -13.58 -2.75
C GLU A 23 -6.28 -12.19 -3.40
N HIS A 24 -5.82 -12.00 -4.64
CA HIS A 24 -5.82 -10.71 -5.34
C HIS A 24 -6.73 -10.69 -6.58
N LEU A 25 -7.05 -11.85 -7.16
CA LEU A 25 -7.97 -11.95 -8.28
C LEU A 25 -9.43 -11.98 -7.80
N SER A 26 -10.22 -10.96 -8.15
CA SER A 26 -11.64 -10.96 -7.81
C SER A 26 -12.38 -12.15 -8.43
N PHE A 27 -13.41 -12.64 -7.73
CA PHE A 27 -14.24 -13.73 -8.25
C PHE A 27 -14.84 -13.41 -9.62
N ALA A 28 -15.25 -12.16 -9.84
CA ALA A 28 -15.80 -11.71 -11.12
C ALA A 28 -14.77 -11.83 -12.27
N ALA A 29 -13.53 -11.39 -12.03
CA ALA A 29 -12.45 -11.49 -13.01
C ALA A 29 -12.08 -12.97 -13.29
N HIS A 30 -11.98 -13.79 -12.24
CA HIS A 30 -11.75 -15.23 -12.37
C HIS A 30 -12.86 -15.91 -13.21
N HIS A 31 -14.13 -15.62 -12.90
CA HIS A 31 -15.27 -16.19 -13.63
C HIS A 31 -15.27 -15.78 -15.10
N GLN A 32 -15.01 -14.50 -15.41
CA GLN A 32 -14.90 -14.02 -16.79
C GLN A 32 -13.79 -14.73 -17.55
N LEU A 33 -12.63 -14.93 -16.92
CA LEU A 33 -11.50 -15.65 -17.51
C LEU A 33 -11.87 -17.11 -17.80
N ALA A 34 -12.49 -17.79 -16.83
CA ALA A 34 -12.91 -19.19 -16.97
C ALA A 34 -13.93 -19.38 -18.11
N GLU A 35 -14.95 -18.52 -18.20
CA GLU A 35 -15.92 -18.57 -19.29
C GLU A 35 -15.29 -18.27 -20.66
N THR A 36 -14.30 -17.36 -20.71
CA THR A 36 -13.59 -17.06 -21.97
C THR A 36 -12.73 -18.24 -22.43
N ILE A 37 -12.03 -18.91 -21.50
CA ILE A 37 -11.25 -20.13 -21.76
C ILE A 37 -12.16 -21.23 -22.31
N LYS A 38 -13.32 -21.44 -21.66
CA LYS A 38 -14.32 -22.43 -22.06
C LYS A 38 -14.93 -22.11 -23.42
N GLY A 39 -15.30 -20.85 -23.66
CA GLY A 39 -15.88 -20.39 -24.94
C GLY A 39 -14.92 -20.55 -26.11
N LYS A 40 -13.62 -20.32 -25.89
CA LYS A 40 -12.56 -20.54 -26.88
C LYS A 40 -12.07 -21.99 -26.98
N GLN A 41 -12.56 -22.90 -26.12
CA GLN A 41 -12.13 -24.30 -26.06
C GLN A 41 -10.61 -24.45 -25.87
N LEU A 42 -10.00 -23.58 -25.07
CA LEU A 42 -8.57 -23.64 -24.78
C LEU A 42 -8.30 -24.74 -23.77
N ASN A 43 -7.28 -25.56 -24.02
CA ASN A 43 -6.75 -26.52 -23.04
C ASN A 43 -5.87 -25.78 -22.02
N LEU A 44 -6.50 -25.04 -21.12
CA LEU A 44 -5.86 -24.21 -20.10
C LEU A 44 -6.51 -24.43 -18.72
N GLU A 45 -5.71 -24.86 -17.76
CA GLU A 45 -6.08 -25.02 -16.35
C GLU A 45 -5.67 -23.77 -15.57
N LEU A 46 -6.62 -23.16 -14.85
CA LEU A 46 -6.34 -22.09 -13.89
C LEU A 46 -5.97 -22.69 -12.54
N ILE A 47 -4.77 -22.38 -12.04
CA ILE A 47 -4.25 -22.93 -10.79
C ILE A 47 -4.21 -21.81 -9.75
N PRO A 48 -5.00 -21.90 -8.66
CA PRO A 48 -4.92 -20.92 -7.59
C PRO A 48 -3.57 -21.06 -6.88
N THR A 49 -2.90 -19.94 -6.69
CA THR A 49 -1.68 -19.82 -5.89
C THR A 49 -1.91 -18.82 -4.76
N THR A 50 -1.25 -19.01 -3.64
CA THR A 50 -1.31 -18.12 -2.48
C THR A 50 0.11 -17.82 -1.99
N ASN A 51 0.33 -16.59 -1.53
CA ASN A 51 1.58 -16.13 -0.93
C ASN A 51 2.87 -16.27 -1.79
N LEU A 52 2.79 -16.57 -3.09
CA LEU A 52 4.00 -16.84 -3.88
C LEU A 52 4.88 -15.58 -4.01
N ALA A 53 4.28 -14.45 -4.35
CA ALA A 53 4.96 -13.17 -4.45
C ALA A 53 5.35 -12.64 -3.06
N GLU A 54 4.51 -12.87 -2.06
CA GLU A 54 4.73 -12.46 -0.66
C GLU A 54 5.98 -13.12 -0.06
N HIS A 55 6.23 -14.40 -0.36
CA HIS A 55 7.46 -15.08 0.06
C HIS A 55 8.70 -14.44 -0.57
N LEU A 56 8.65 -14.10 -1.87
CA LEU A 56 9.75 -13.43 -2.54
C LEU A 56 10.00 -12.03 -1.95
N ARG A 57 8.94 -11.24 -1.75
CA ARG A 57 9.00 -9.89 -1.17
C ARG A 57 9.38 -9.85 0.32
N SER A 58 9.42 -11.01 0.99
CA SER A 58 9.74 -11.07 2.42
C SER A 58 11.21 -10.69 2.68
N ILE A 59 12.10 -11.09 1.79
CA ILE A 59 13.53 -10.75 1.78
C ILE A 59 13.74 -9.64 0.75
N LYS A 60 14.37 -8.55 1.16
CA LYS A 60 14.56 -7.36 0.32
C LYS A 60 15.90 -7.46 -0.38
N GLU A 61 15.93 -7.12 -1.65
CA GLU A 61 17.18 -6.93 -2.38
C GLU A 61 17.90 -5.66 -1.90
N PRO A 62 19.23 -5.56 -2.11
CA PRO A 62 20.01 -4.40 -1.66
C PRO A 62 19.43 -3.06 -2.13
N GLU A 63 18.95 -2.98 -3.38
CA GLU A 63 18.37 -1.77 -3.96
C GLU A 63 17.04 -1.40 -3.29
N GLU A 64 16.23 -2.39 -2.88
CA GLU A 64 14.99 -2.14 -2.14
C GLU A 64 15.28 -1.59 -0.75
N LEU A 65 16.32 -2.10 -0.08
CA LEU A 65 16.77 -1.59 1.22
C LEU A 65 17.25 -0.13 1.10
N GLU A 66 17.99 0.22 0.05
CA GLU A 66 18.40 1.60 -0.19
C GLU A 66 17.20 2.55 -0.34
N LEU A 67 16.14 2.12 -1.04
CA LEU A 67 14.92 2.90 -1.18
C LEU A 67 14.15 3.04 0.14
N ILE A 68 14.07 1.96 0.93
CA ILE A 68 13.48 1.99 2.27
C ILE A 68 14.26 2.95 3.17
N MET A 69 15.60 2.93 3.13
CA MET A 69 16.43 3.84 3.91
C MET A 69 16.16 5.30 3.55
N LYS A 70 16.06 5.64 2.26
CA LYS A 70 15.69 7.01 1.82
C LYS A 70 14.31 7.43 2.34
N ALA A 71 13.34 6.53 2.32
CA ALA A 71 12.01 6.80 2.85
C ALA A 71 12.03 7.03 4.38
N VAL A 72 12.87 6.28 5.11
CA VAL A 72 13.09 6.46 6.55
C VAL A 72 13.75 7.81 6.84
N GLU A 73 14.82 8.17 6.13
CA GLU A 73 15.50 9.47 6.28
C GLU A 73 14.54 10.65 6.09
N LEU A 74 13.67 10.57 5.08
CA LEU A 74 12.64 11.57 4.84
C LEU A 74 11.61 11.63 5.98
N THR A 75 11.24 10.48 6.54
CA THR A 75 10.31 10.37 7.66
C THR A 75 10.92 10.93 8.95
N ASP A 76 12.21 10.69 9.20
CA ASP A 76 12.95 11.27 10.33
C ASP A 76 12.99 12.81 10.22
N ALA A 77 13.25 13.34 9.04
CA ALA A 77 13.20 14.79 8.80
C ALA A 77 11.80 15.36 9.05
N ALA A 78 10.75 14.65 8.63
CA ALA A 78 9.37 15.04 8.91
C ALA A 78 9.04 15.01 10.41
N PHE A 79 9.57 14.05 11.15
CA PHE A 79 9.43 13.96 12.60
C PHE A 79 10.12 15.13 13.31
N GLU A 80 11.34 15.51 12.89
CA GLU A 80 12.02 16.70 13.40
C GLU A 80 11.20 17.99 13.17
N GLN A 81 10.64 18.14 11.96
CA GLN A 81 9.74 19.25 11.65
C GLN A 81 8.48 19.23 12.52
N ALA A 82 7.89 18.05 12.76
CA ALA A 82 6.72 17.89 13.61
C ALA A 82 6.98 18.38 15.04
N LYS A 83 8.14 18.01 15.62
CA LYS A 83 8.51 18.48 16.96
C LYS A 83 8.56 20.00 17.07
N ALA A 84 9.00 20.69 16.02
CA ALA A 84 9.10 22.15 16.00
C ALA A 84 7.74 22.87 15.98
N ILE A 85 6.71 22.24 15.42
CA ILE A 85 5.35 22.82 15.31
C ILE A 85 4.41 22.39 16.44
N ILE A 86 4.78 21.36 17.22
CA ILE A 86 3.95 20.84 18.30
C ILE A 86 4.01 21.78 19.52
N HIS A 87 2.98 22.61 19.69
CA HIS A 87 2.79 23.49 20.84
C HIS A 87 1.33 23.46 21.34
N PRO A 88 1.02 23.93 22.57
CA PRO A 88 -0.37 24.06 23.00
C PRO A 88 -1.17 24.94 22.02
N GLY A 89 -2.41 24.55 21.74
CA GLY A 89 -3.29 25.28 20.81
C GLY A 89 -3.40 24.69 19.41
N VAL A 90 -2.47 23.82 18.98
CA VAL A 90 -2.62 23.09 17.71
C VAL A 90 -3.46 21.82 17.88
N THR A 91 -4.20 21.48 16.85
CA THR A 91 -4.99 20.25 16.75
C THR A 91 -4.16 19.07 16.25
N GLU A 92 -4.63 17.85 16.49
CA GLU A 92 -4.02 16.64 15.94
C GLU A 92 -4.03 16.65 14.40
N LYS A 93 -5.12 17.11 13.79
CA LYS A 93 -5.25 17.23 12.33
C LYS A 93 -4.27 18.23 11.71
N GLU A 94 -4.05 19.38 12.35
CA GLU A 94 -3.08 20.36 11.86
C GLU A 94 -1.67 19.76 11.88
N ILE A 95 -1.27 19.07 12.95
CA ILE A 95 0.03 18.40 13.01
C ILE A 95 0.12 17.33 11.90
N ALA A 96 -0.91 16.50 11.74
CA ALA A 96 -0.92 15.45 10.70
C ALA A 96 -0.77 16.05 9.30
N TRP A 97 -1.48 17.14 9.02
CA TRP A 97 -1.38 17.85 7.75
C TRP A 97 0.00 18.44 7.51
N GLU A 98 0.62 19.06 8.53
CA GLU A 98 1.97 19.61 8.40
C GLU A 98 3.02 18.53 8.11
N ILE A 99 2.89 17.35 8.72
CA ILE A 99 3.75 16.19 8.43
C ILE A 99 3.56 15.75 6.98
N GLU A 100 2.32 15.53 6.53
CA GLU A 100 2.04 15.12 5.15
C GLU A 100 2.58 16.14 4.14
N LYS A 101 2.32 17.43 4.40
CA LYS A 101 2.78 18.54 3.56
C LYS A 101 4.31 18.58 3.49
N PHE A 102 5.01 18.33 4.60
CA PHE A 102 6.46 18.25 4.62
C PHE A 102 6.96 17.08 3.77
N LEU A 103 6.41 15.86 3.96
CA LEU A 103 6.80 14.67 3.20
C LEU A 103 6.66 14.90 1.69
N ARG A 104 5.50 15.41 1.25
CA ARG A 104 5.23 15.69 -0.18
C ARG A 104 6.17 16.73 -0.76
N ARG A 105 6.46 17.80 -0.01
CA ARG A 105 7.38 18.87 -0.46
C ARG A 105 8.82 18.41 -0.59
N ASN A 106 9.21 17.37 0.15
CA ASN A 106 10.58 16.86 0.20
C ASN A 106 10.76 15.55 -0.57
N GLY A 107 9.86 15.26 -1.52
CA GLY A 107 10.05 14.18 -2.50
C GLY A 107 9.28 12.90 -2.23
N SER A 108 8.40 12.86 -1.23
CA SER A 108 7.50 11.72 -1.07
C SER A 108 6.44 11.71 -2.18
N GLU A 109 6.35 10.61 -2.93
CA GLU A 109 5.32 10.42 -3.97
C GLU A 109 3.90 10.39 -3.36
N GLY A 110 3.80 9.88 -2.14
CA GLY A 110 2.57 9.84 -1.36
C GLY A 110 2.85 9.56 0.11
N VAL A 111 1.80 9.36 0.90
CA VAL A 111 1.91 8.83 2.26
C VAL A 111 1.46 7.37 2.24
N PRO A 112 2.22 6.43 2.85
CA PRO A 112 1.93 5.00 2.76
C PRO A 112 0.65 4.60 3.51
N PHE A 113 0.24 5.41 4.49
CA PHE A 113 -0.98 5.27 5.28
C PHE A 113 -1.41 6.62 5.86
N GLU A 114 -2.63 6.68 6.40
CA GLU A 114 -3.15 7.85 7.10
C GLU A 114 -2.27 8.18 8.32
N ILE A 115 -1.77 9.42 8.39
CA ILE A 115 -0.88 9.85 9.48
C ILE A 115 -1.64 9.84 10.80
N ILE A 116 -1.11 9.13 11.79
CA ILE A 116 -1.68 9.06 13.14
C ILE A 116 -1.03 10.14 14.01
N VAL A 117 -1.86 11.04 14.54
CA VAL A 117 -1.49 11.98 15.61
C VAL A 117 -2.52 11.81 16.71
N ALA A 118 -2.07 11.42 17.90
CA ALA A 118 -2.93 11.08 19.02
C ALA A 118 -2.37 11.69 20.32
N SER A 119 -3.18 12.50 20.98
CA SER A 119 -2.78 13.30 22.15
C SER A 119 -3.72 13.10 23.34
N GLY A 120 -3.17 13.13 24.56
CA GLY A 120 -3.95 12.91 25.79
C GLY A 120 -4.66 11.55 25.76
N LEU A 121 -5.97 11.50 26.01
CA LEU A 121 -6.73 10.24 25.99
C LEU A 121 -6.66 9.50 24.65
N ASN A 122 -6.50 10.21 23.53
CA ASN A 122 -6.38 9.58 22.22
C ASN A 122 -5.10 8.75 22.09
N SER A 123 -4.05 9.05 22.87
CA SER A 123 -2.79 8.27 22.81
C SER A 123 -2.95 6.84 23.35
N ALA A 124 -4.07 6.53 23.99
CA ALA A 124 -4.42 5.17 24.39
C ALA A 124 -5.07 4.34 23.26
N LEU A 125 -5.38 4.95 22.11
CA LEU A 125 -6.04 4.30 20.98
C LEU A 125 -5.01 3.88 19.90
N PRO A 126 -4.77 2.58 19.66
CA PRO A 126 -3.70 2.10 18.76
C PRO A 126 -3.83 2.54 17.30
N HIS A 127 -5.06 2.76 16.84
CA HIS A 127 -5.40 3.18 15.47
C HIS A 127 -6.21 4.48 15.47
N ALA A 128 -5.84 5.42 16.36
CA ALA A 128 -6.47 6.72 16.40
C ALA A 128 -6.40 7.43 15.05
N LYS A 129 -7.49 8.08 14.65
CA LYS A 129 -7.47 9.06 13.56
C LYS A 129 -7.31 10.46 14.15
N PRO A 130 -6.50 11.34 13.55
CA PRO A 130 -6.36 12.71 14.03
C PRO A 130 -7.71 13.43 14.15
N THR A 131 -7.95 14.06 15.29
CA THR A 131 -9.20 14.80 15.56
C THR A 131 -8.97 16.31 15.66
N GLU A 132 -10.04 17.08 15.86
CA GLU A 132 -9.96 18.52 16.21
C GLU A 132 -9.50 18.76 17.66
N ARG A 133 -9.06 17.71 18.38
CA ARG A 133 -8.58 17.85 19.75
C ARG A 133 -7.38 18.78 19.79
N ILE A 134 -7.54 19.87 20.53
CA ILE A 134 -6.46 20.82 20.82
C ILE A 134 -5.54 20.22 21.88
N ARG A 135 -4.23 20.24 21.62
CA ARG A 135 -3.23 19.92 22.64
C ARG A 135 -3.29 20.97 23.75
N LEU A 136 -3.59 20.52 24.97
CA LEU A 136 -3.49 21.33 26.17
C LEU A 136 -2.06 21.28 26.72
N PRO A 137 -1.59 22.33 27.44
CA PRO A 137 -0.32 22.25 28.15
C PRO A 137 -0.32 21.07 29.14
N PRO A 138 0.86 20.50 29.47
CA PRO A 138 0.93 19.50 30.54
C PRO A 138 0.40 20.11 31.85
N PRO A 139 -0.22 19.29 32.72
CA PRO A 139 -0.68 19.72 34.03
C PRO A 139 0.47 20.25 34.90
#